data_AF-A0A925ABS5-F1
#
_entry.id   AF-A0A925ABS5-F1
#
_cell.length_a   1.000
_cell.length_b   1.000
_cell.length_c   1.000
_cell.angle_alpha   90.00
_cell.angle_beta   90.00
_cell.angle_gamma   90.00
#
_symmetry.space_group_name_H-M   'P 1'
#
loop_
_entity.id
_entity.type
_entity.pdbx_description
1 polymer ?
#
loop_
_entity_poly.entity_id
_entity_poly.type
_entity_poly.pdbx_seq_one_letter_code
_entity_poly.pdbx_strand_id
1 'polypeptide(L)'
;MAGISNAKLFGKLNSVGYKSAEGATVFCKLRGNPTVEVPHFLSQVLQLQDTDLHRIIRHYNIDPARLTADITASLEKLQRGSSSGIDFSQRLLNSMRAGWMWASLLFNANQIRTGHWVVGMLKDDTLDNVLPGISKEFSKIKLDDLTDNFVKITSGSVEDNLTATDGGLSGGAAPGEASGAIAPASMGKQEALNRFTVDLTDKARKGELDPIVGRDEEIRQVVDILMRRRQ
;
A
#
# COMPACT_ATOMS: atom_id res chain seq x y z
N MET A 1 -12.71 9.90 -15.84
CA MET A 1 -13.43 9.05 -14.87
C MET A 1 -12.70 9.14 -13.54
N ALA A 2 -13.38 9.49 -12.45
CA ALA A 2 -12.76 9.60 -11.14
C ALA A 2 -12.44 8.18 -10.60
N GLY A 3 -11.17 7.76 -10.71
CA GLY A 3 -10.69 6.52 -10.11
C GLY A 3 -10.47 6.67 -8.60
N ILE A 4 -10.62 5.59 -7.83
CA ILE A 4 -10.27 5.56 -6.41
C ILE A 4 -8.74 5.69 -6.30
N SER A 5 -8.24 6.66 -5.54
CA SER A 5 -6.80 6.82 -5.31
C SER A 5 -6.24 5.67 -4.48
N ASN A 6 -4.99 5.29 -4.74
CA ASN A 6 -4.31 4.22 -4.01
C ASN A 6 -4.32 4.47 -2.50
N ALA A 7 -4.06 5.71 -2.07
CA ALA A 7 -4.14 6.10 -0.66
C ALA A 7 -5.51 5.81 -0.02
N LYS A 8 -6.62 6.11 -0.72
CA LYS A 8 -7.97 5.81 -0.22
C LYS A 8 -8.25 4.31 -0.16
N LEU A 9 -7.73 3.54 -1.13
CA LEU A 9 -7.88 2.09 -1.15
C LEU A 9 -7.11 1.42 -0.02
N PHE A 10 -5.83 1.78 0.16
CA PHE A 10 -5.00 1.24 1.24
C PHE A 10 -5.47 1.70 2.62
N GLY A 11 -6.07 2.89 2.74
CA GLY A 11 -6.73 3.34 3.97
C GLY A 11 -7.98 2.55 4.37
N LYS A 12 -8.45 1.61 3.53
CA LYS A 12 -9.48 0.63 3.92
C LYS A 12 -8.91 -0.63 4.56
N LEU A 13 -7.60 -0.87 4.49
CA LEU A 13 -6.97 -1.97 5.21
C LEU A 13 -6.98 -1.70 6.71
N ASN A 14 -7.05 -2.75 7.51
CA ASN A 14 -6.71 -2.66 8.92
C ASN A 14 -5.20 -2.42 9.11
N SER A 15 -4.77 -2.17 10.35
CA SER A 15 -3.37 -1.90 10.68
C SER A 15 -2.41 -3.02 10.23
N VAL A 16 -2.84 -4.28 10.35
CA VAL A 16 -2.07 -5.47 9.93
C VAL A 16 -1.87 -5.49 8.41
N GLY A 17 -2.94 -5.32 7.64
CA GLY A 17 -2.89 -5.25 6.18
C GLY A 17 -2.09 -4.06 5.70
N TYR A 18 -2.28 -2.88 6.31
CA TYR A 18 -1.54 -1.68 5.95
C TYR A 18 -0.03 -1.84 6.22
N LYS A 19 0.36 -2.35 7.39
CA LYS A 19 1.76 -2.64 7.73
C LYS A 19 2.38 -3.67 6.77
N SER A 20 1.61 -4.68 6.37
CA SER A 20 2.05 -5.68 5.39
C SER A 20 2.28 -5.05 4.01
N ALA A 21 1.42 -4.10 3.60
CA ALA A 21 1.61 -3.36 2.36
C ALA A 21 2.86 -2.46 2.41
N GLU A 22 3.12 -1.78 3.54
CA GLU A 22 4.35 -1.00 3.71
C GLU A 22 5.61 -1.87 3.66
N GLY A 23 5.58 -2.99 4.39
CA GLY A 23 6.65 -3.99 4.33
C GLY A 23 6.87 -4.51 2.92
N ALA A 24 5.78 -4.72 2.15
CA ALA A 24 5.85 -5.25 0.80
C ALA A 24 6.51 -4.26 -0.15
N THR A 25 6.23 -2.96 0.03
CA THR A 25 6.88 -1.89 -0.73
C THR A 25 8.37 -1.82 -0.44
N VAL A 26 8.77 -1.88 0.84
CA VAL A 26 10.20 -1.90 1.23
C VAL A 26 10.88 -3.16 0.67
N PHE A 27 10.23 -4.31 0.78
CA PHE A 27 10.76 -5.58 0.31
C PHE A 27 10.93 -5.60 -1.22
N CYS A 28 9.97 -5.07 -1.96
CA CYS A 28 10.05 -4.88 -3.41
C CYS A 28 11.28 -4.05 -3.79
N LYS A 29 11.54 -2.95 -3.06
CA LYS A 29 12.73 -2.10 -3.24
C LYS A 29 14.02 -2.87 -3.05
N LEU A 30 14.12 -3.60 -1.94
CA LEU A 30 15.32 -4.38 -1.58
C LEU A 30 15.62 -5.47 -2.61
N ARG A 31 14.60 -6.07 -3.23
CA ARG A 31 14.78 -7.07 -4.30
C ARG A 31 15.02 -6.48 -5.69
N GLY A 32 14.93 -5.15 -5.85
CA GLY A 32 15.09 -4.47 -7.13
C GLY A 32 13.98 -4.78 -8.13
N ASN A 33 12.79 -5.14 -7.63
CA ASN A 33 11.60 -5.35 -8.46
C ASN A 33 10.93 -4.00 -8.77
N PRO A 34 10.42 -3.78 -10.00
CA PRO A 34 9.85 -2.49 -10.40
C PRO A 34 8.45 -2.24 -9.81
N THR A 35 7.70 -3.32 -9.52
CA THR A 35 6.32 -3.25 -9.06
C THR A 35 6.09 -4.13 -7.82
N VAL A 36 5.31 -3.60 -6.87
CA VAL A 36 4.83 -4.36 -5.72
C VAL A 36 3.73 -5.32 -6.19
N GLU A 37 4.10 -6.58 -6.33
CA GLU A 37 3.21 -7.69 -6.69
C GLU A 37 2.57 -8.41 -5.49
N VAL A 38 1.53 -9.20 -5.76
CA VAL A 38 0.83 -10.05 -4.77
C VAL A 38 1.77 -10.94 -3.93
N PRO A 39 2.81 -11.60 -4.49
CA PRO A 39 3.73 -12.39 -3.69
C PRO A 39 4.50 -11.58 -2.63
N HIS A 40 4.76 -10.28 -2.87
CA HIS A 40 5.39 -9.43 -1.86
C HIS A 40 4.46 -9.20 -0.68
N PHE A 41 3.21 -8.81 -0.96
CA PHE A 41 2.20 -8.61 0.08
C PHE A 41 1.94 -9.89 0.88
N LEU A 42 1.74 -11.01 0.18
CA LEU A 42 1.49 -12.31 0.80
C LEU A 42 2.66 -12.76 1.67
N SER A 43 3.91 -12.58 1.20
CA SER A 43 5.11 -12.88 1.99
C SER A 43 5.16 -12.06 3.29
N GLN A 44 4.78 -10.78 3.25
CA GLN A 44 4.77 -9.93 4.44
C GLN A 44 3.66 -10.31 5.43
N VAL A 45 2.47 -10.67 4.93
CA VAL A 45 1.39 -11.17 5.81
C VAL A 45 1.83 -12.44 6.54
N LEU A 46 2.53 -13.36 5.87
CA LEU A 46 3.02 -14.61 6.50
C LEU A 46 4.18 -14.42 7.48
N GLN A 47 4.86 -13.28 7.45
CA GLN A 47 5.89 -12.95 8.45
C GLN A 47 5.28 -12.48 9.78
N LEU A 48 4.04 -11.97 9.73
CA LEU A 48 3.29 -11.63 10.94
C LEU A 48 2.80 -12.89 11.65
N GLN A 49 2.37 -12.73 12.89
CA GLN A 49 1.86 -13.85 13.67
C GLN A 49 0.33 -13.76 13.74
N ASP A 50 -0.30 -14.92 13.58
CA ASP A 50 -1.70 -15.14 13.97
C ASP A 50 -2.74 -14.22 13.28
N THR A 51 -2.49 -13.91 12.01
CA THR A 51 -3.42 -13.18 11.13
C THR A 51 -4.59 -14.08 10.67
N ASP A 52 -5.63 -13.51 10.07
CA ASP A 52 -6.74 -14.29 9.49
C ASP A 52 -6.22 -15.32 8.48
N LEU A 53 -5.20 -14.97 7.68
CA LEU A 53 -4.54 -15.92 6.78
C LEU A 53 -3.98 -17.14 7.52
N HIS A 54 -3.36 -16.96 8.69
CA HIS A 54 -2.85 -18.08 9.49
C HIS A 54 -3.98 -18.98 10.00
N ARG A 55 -5.11 -18.37 10.39
CA ARG A 55 -6.32 -19.10 10.81
C ARG A 55 -6.89 -19.92 9.66
N ILE A 56 -6.97 -19.35 8.47
CA ILE A 56 -7.40 -20.04 7.23
C ILE A 56 -6.45 -21.19 6.89
N ILE A 57 -5.14 -20.97 6.94
CA ILE A 57 -4.11 -21.99 6.69
C ILE A 57 -4.31 -23.19 7.62
N ARG A 58 -4.51 -22.92 8.92
CA ARG A 58 -4.73 -23.97 9.93
C ARG A 58 -6.03 -24.72 9.70
N HIS A 59 -7.12 -24.02 9.40
CA HIS A 59 -8.45 -24.63 9.20
C HIS A 59 -8.49 -25.58 7.99
N TYR A 60 -7.87 -25.20 6.87
CA TYR A 60 -7.83 -26.03 5.67
C TYR A 60 -6.63 -26.99 5.60
N ASN A 61 -5.84 -27.10 6.67
CA ASN A 61 -4.64 -27.94 6.74
C ASN A 61 -3.69 -27.69 5.55
N ILE A 62 -3.48 -26.41 5.24
CA ILE A 62 -2.51 -25.95 4.25
C ILE A 62 -1.10 -26.12 4.83
N ASP A 63 -0.17 -26.63 4.03
CA ASP A 63 1.21 -26.81 4.45
C ASP A 63 1.95 -25.45 4.42
N PRO A 64 2.33 -24.90 5.60
CA PRO A 64 2.98 -23.58 5.68
C PRO A 64 4.40 -23.60 5.10
N ALA A 65 5.12 -24.72 5.19
CA ALA A 65 6.47 -24.84 4.64
C ALA A 65 6.41 -24.85 3.12
N ARG A 66 5.46 -25.60 2.55
CA ARG A 66 5.24 -25.61 1.10
C ARG A 66 4.80 -24.25 0.58
N LEU A 67 3.85 -23.61 1.27
CA LEU A 67 3.36 -22.29 0.91
C LEU A 67 4.49 -21.25 0.87
N THR A 68 5.36 -21.25 1.90
CA THR A 68 6.51 -20.34 1.98
C THR A 68 7.51 -20.58 0.84
N ALA A 69 7.80 -21.84 0.52
CA ALA A 69 8.68 -22.20 -0.59
C ALA A 69 8.11 -21.75 -1.95
N ASP A 70 6.83 -22.01 -2.21
CA ASP A 70 6.16 -21.64 -3.45
C ASP A 70 6.09 -20.11 -3.64
N ILE A 71 5.83 -19.34 -2.57
CA ILE A 71 5.85 -17.87 -2.59
C ILE A 71 7.25 -17.35 -2.91
N THR A 72 8.28 -17.94 -2.28
CA THR A 72 9.68 -17.57 -2.54
C THR A 72 10.05 -17.83 -4.00
N ALA A 73 9.66 -18.99 -4.54
CA ALA A 73 9.88 -19.31 -5.96
C ALA A 73 9.09 -18.37 -6.89
N SER A 74 7.89 -17.93 -6.50
CA SER A 74 7.12 -16.94 -7.26
C SER A 74 7.81 -15.58 -7.29
N LEU A 75 8.34 -15.14 -6.14
CA LEU A 75 9.13 -13.92 -6.01
C LEU A 75 10.40 -13.97 -6.89
N GLU A 76 11.11 -15.11 -6.96
CA GLU A 76 12.31 -15.26 -7.79
C GLU A 76 12.07 -15.10 -9.29
N LYS A 77 10.86 -15.42 -9.77
CA LYS A 77 10.47 -15.28 -11.18
C LYS A 77 10.18 -13.83 -11.60
N LEU A 78 10.01 -12.92 -10.63
CA LEU A 78 9.70 -11.52 -10.92
C LEU A 78 10.90 -10.82 -11.57
N GLN A 79 10.61 -9.98 -12.57
CA GLN A 79 11.62 -9.21 -13.28
C GLN A 79 12.39 -8.29 -12.32
N ARG A 80 13.70 -8.21 -12.51
CA ARG A 80 14.59 -7.30 -11.79
C ARG A 80 15.06 -6.20 -12.74
N GLY A 81 15.30 -5.01 -12.21
CA GLY A 81 15.83 -3.88 -13.00
C GLY A 81 14.93 -2.65 -12.96
N SER A 82 14.65 -2.14 -11.76
CA SER A 82 13.93 -0.89 -11.59
C SER A 82 14.84 0.31 -11.93
N SER A 83 14.62 0.97 -13.07
CA SER A 83 15.28 2.24 -13.41
C SER A 83 14.48 3.48 -12.98
N SER A 84 13.22 3.30 -12.62
CA SER A 84 12.27 4.34 -12.17
C SER A 84 11.63 3.92 -10.84
N GLY A 85 10.94 4.84 -10.17
CA GLY A 85 10.32 4.61 -8.85
C GLY A 85 9.40 3.38 -8.80
N ILE A 86 9.19 2.84 -7.59
CA ILE A 86 8.34 1.67 -7.33
C ILE A 86 6.87 2.06 -7.47
N ASP A 87 6.08 1.21 -8.11
CA ASP A 87 4.62 1.34 -8.19
C ASP A 87 3.92 0.02 -7.78
N PHE A 88 2.60 0.02 -7.65
CA PHE A 88 1.81 -1.17 -7.33
C PHE A 88 1.28 -1.85 -8.60
N SER A 89 1.29 -3.17 -8.61
CA SER A 89 0.71 -3.90 -9.74
C SER A 89 -0.81 -3.81 -9.77
N GLN A 90 -1.40 -3.77 -10.96
CA GLN A 90 -2.87 -3.72 -11.10
C GLN A 90 -3.54 -4.95 -10.48
N ARG A 91 -2.88 -6.10 -10.48
CA ARG A 91 -3.37 -7.32 -9.84
C ARG A 91 -3.48 -7.16 -8.33
N LEU A 92 -2.48 -6.54 -7.70
CA LEU A 92 -2.53 -6.24 -6.26
C LEU A 92 -3.60 -5.19 -5.95
N LEU A 93 -3.70 -4.12 -6.73
CA LEU A 93 -4.73 -3.10 -6.50
C LEU A 93 -6.15 -3.67 -6.71
N ASN A 94 -6.36 -4.51 -7.73
CA ASN A 94 -7.64 -5.16 -7.97
C ASN A 94 -8.00 -6.14 -6.85
N SER A 95 -7.04 -6.89 -6.29
CA SER A 95 -7.33 -7.77 -5.15
C SER A 95 -7.74 -7.01 -3.90
N MET A 96 -7.16 -5.84 -3.65
CA MET A 96 -7.61 -4.96 -2.56
C MET A 96 -9.02 -4.43 -2.80
N ARG A 97 -9.37 -4.07 -4.04
CA ARG A 97 -10.74 -3.64 -4.41
C ARG A 97 -11.76 -4.77 -4.23
N ALA A 98 -11.42 -5.97 -4.71
CA ALA A 98 -12.25 -7.16 -4.52
C ALA A 98 -12.42 -7.47 -3.02
N GLY A 99 -11.34 -7.43 -2.25
CA GLY A 99 -11.36 -7.59 -0.80
C GLY A 99 -12.29 -6.57 -0.11
N TRP A 100 -12.27 -5.30 -0.52
CA TRP A 100 -13.19 -4.28 -0.01
C TRP A 100 -14.66 -4.55 -0.37
N MET A 101 -14.92 -4.94 -1.62
CA MET A 101 -16.26 -5.25 -2.08
C MET A 101 -16.88 -6.38 -1.25
N TRP A 102 -16.16 -7.48 -1.06
CA TRP A 102 -16.66 -8.61 -0.26
C TRP A 102 -16.70 -8.30 1.24
N ALA A 103 -15.70 -7.58 1.78
CA ALA A 103 -15.71 -7.10 3.18
C ALA A 103 -16.98 -6.30 3.48
N SER A 104 -17.29 -5.31 2.65
CA SER A 104 -18.41 -4.39 2.88
C SER A 104 -19.77 -5.01 2.58
N LEU A 105 -19.90 -5.80 1.50
CA LEU A 105 -21.20 -6.32 1.07
C LEU A 105 -21.59 -7.62 1.78
N LEU A 106 -20.66 -8.55 1.94
CA LEU A 106 -20.94 -9.87 2.51
C LEU A 106 -20.76 -9.90 4.03
N PHE A 107 -19.72 -9.26 4.53
CA PHE A 107 -19.36 -9.31 5.95
C PHE A 107 -19.77 -8.06 6.74
N ASN A 108 -20.35 -7.05 6.07
CA ASN A 108 -20.70 -5.74 6.64
C ASN A 108 -19.53 -5.10 7.42
N ALA A 109 -18.30 -5.34 6.95
CA ALA A 109 -17.08 -4.89 7.59
C ALA A 109 -16.68 -3.49 7.12
N ASN A 110 -16.19 -2.68 8.05
CA ASN A 110 -15.75 -1.31 7.78
C ASN A 110 -14.27 -1.21 7.37
N GLN A 111 -13.54 -2.34 7.40
CA GLN A 111 -12.15 -2.47 6.99
C GLN A 111 -11.89 -3.83 6.31
N ILE A 112 -10.84 -3.86 5.49
CA ILE A 112 -10.32 -5.06 4.84
C ILE A 112 -9.36 -5.73 5.82
N ARG A 113 -9.69 -6.96 6.24
CA ARG A 113 -8.79 -7.88 6.94
C ARG A 113 -8.09 -8.78 5.92
N THR A 114 -7.01 -9.45 6.31
CA THR A 114 -6.30 -10.38 5.41
C THR A 114 -7.20 -11.54 4.96
N GLY A 115 -8.16 -11.98 5.79
CA GLY A 115 -9.14 -12.98 5.41
C GLY A 115 -10.14 -12.48 4.36
N HIS A 116 -10.63 -11.23 4.47
CA HIS A 116 -11.51 -10.64 3.46
C HIS A 116 -10.78 -10.50 2.11
N TRP A 117 -9.49 -10.17 2.14
CA TRP A 117 -8.65 -10.11 0.95
C TRP A 117 -8.51 -11.49 0.28
N VAL A 118 -8.29 -12.57 1.04
CA VAL A 118 -8.27 -13.94 0.50
C VAL A 118 -9.61 -14.29 -0.16
N VAL A 119 -10.73 -14.01 0.52
CA VAL A 119 -12.08 -14.24 -0.05
C VAL A 119 -12.24 -13.48 -1.36
N GLY A 120 -11.87 -12.20 -1.39
CA GLY A 120 -11.97 -11.38 -2.59
C GLY A 120 -11.13 -11.90 -3.74
N MET A 121 -9.92 -12.40 -3.47
CA MET A 121 -9.07 -13.02 -4.50
C MET A 121 -9.64 -14.31 -5.07
N LEU A 122 -10.33 -15.12 -4.25
CA LEU A 122 -10.87 -16.41 -4.67
C LEU A 122 -12.27 -16.31 -5.30
N LYS A 123 -13.06 -15.29 -4.95
CA LYS A 123 -14.40 -15.06 -5.52
C LYS A 123 -14.39 -14.24 -6.82
N ASP A 124 -13.38 -13.40 -7.05
CA ASP A 124 -13.32 -12.57 -8.25
C ASP A 124 -12.78 -13.36 -9.44
N ASP A 125 -13.59 -13.53 -10.48
CA ASP A 125 -13.25 -14.30 -11.69
C ASP A 125 -11.99 -13.81 -12.42
N THR A 126 -11.56 -12.56 -12.19
CA THR A 126 -10.33 -12.02 -12.78
C THR A 126 -9.08 -12.32 -11.95
N LEU A 127 -9.25 -12.78 -10.71
CA LEU A 127 -8.19 -13.01 -9.72
C LEU A 127 -8.14 -14.45 -9.19
N ASP A 128 -9.17 -15.25 -9.45
CA ASP A 128 -9.35 -16.64 -8.99
C ASP A 128 -8.11 -17.54 -9.20
N ASN A 129 -7.38 -17.31 -10.28
CA ASN A 129 -6.20 -18.07 -10.67
C ASN A 129 -4.88 -17.54 -10.06
N VAL A 130 -4.89 -16.37 -9.41
CA VAL A 130 -3.66 -15.73 -8.89
C VAL A 130 -3.12 -16.50 -7.69
N LEU A 131 -3.93 -16.78 -6.67
CA LEU A 131 -3.47 -17.53 -5.49
C LEU A 131 -3.08 -18.98 -5.85
N PRO A 132 -3.92 -19.77 -6.57
CA PRO A 132 -3.54 -21.11 -7.05
C PRO A 132 -2.34 -21.12 -8.02
N GLY A 133 -2.10 -20.01 -8.71
CA GLY A 133 -0.93 -19.81 -9.57
C GLY A 133 0.36 -19.56 -8.80
N ILE A 134 0.27 -18.99 -7.59
CA ILE A 134 1.40 -18.82 -6.67
C ILE A 134 1.70 -20.14 -5.95
N SER A 135 0.69 -20.77 -5.35
CA SER A 135 0.82 -22.07 -4.69
C SER A 135 -0.46 -22.89 -4.86
N LYS A 136 -0.29 -24.18 -5.17
CA LYS A 136 -1.41 -25.13 -5.27
C LYS A 136 -2.09 -25.41 -3.92
N GLU A 137 -1.44 -25.05 -2.81
CA GLU A 137 -2.02 -25.15 -1.47
C GLU A 137 -3.31 -24.33 -1.32
N PHE A 138 -3.42 -23.19 -2.00
CA PHE A 138 -4.64 -22.37 -1.96
C PHE A 138 -5.86 -23.06 -2.57
N SER A 139 -5.68 -24.08 -3.42
CA SER A 139 -6.79 -24.87 -3.96
C SER A 139 -7.49 -25.75 -2.91
N LYS A 140 -6.91 -25.91 -1.71
CA LYS A 140 -7.54 -26.63 -0.59
C LYS A 140 -8.63 -25.79 0.09
N ILE A 141 -8.64 -24.48 -0.11
CA ILE A 141 -9.63 -23.57 0.49
C ILE A 141 -10.98 -23.84 -0.15
N LYS A 142 -11.96 -24.23 0.67
CA LYS A 142 -13.34 -24.37 0.24
C LYS A 142 -14.04 -23.03 0.39
N LEU A 143 -14.21 -22.33 -0.73
CA LEU A 143 -14.65 -20.94 -0.73
C LEU A 143 -16.01 -20.72 -0.05
N ASP A 144 -16.99 -21.58 -0.32
CA ASP A 144 -18.32 -21.44 0.28
C ASP A 144 -18.30 -21.67 1.79
N ASP A 145 -17.50 -22.64 2.27
CA ASP A 145 -17.27 -22.85 3.71
C ASP A 145 -16.56 -21.64 4.33
N LEU A 146 -15.56 -21.07 3.65
CA LEU A 146 -14.84 -19.89 4.13
C LEU A 146 -15.76 -18.69 4.24
N THR A 147 -16.67 -18.48 3.30
CA THR A 147 -17.62 -17.36 3.34
C THR A 147 -18.70 -17.56 4.40
N ASP A 148 -19.27 -18.76 4.50
CA ASP A 148 -20.39 -19.04 5.41
C ASP A 148 -19.92 -19.09 6.87
N ASN A 149 -18.72 -19.62 7.11
CA ASN A 149 -18.14 -19.79 8.44
C ASN A 149 -17.00 -18.80 8.73
N PHE A 150 -16.93 -17.67 8.00
CA PHE A 150 -15.79 -16.75 8.05
C PHE A 150 -15.38 -16.33 9.47
N VAL A 151 -16.34 -15.85 10.26
CA VAL A 151 -16.13 -15.38 11.64
C VAL A 151 -15.61 -16.52 12.51
N LYS A 152 -16.16 -17.73 12.36
CA LYS A 152 -15.73 -18.90 13.13
C LYS A 152 -14.30 -19.31 12.78
N ILE A 153 -13.98 -19.36 11.48
CA ILE A 153 -12.67 -19.76 10.98
C ILE A 153 -11.59 -18.76 11.41
N THR A 154 -11.87 -17.46 11.34
CA THR A 154 -10.92 -16.39 11.65
C THR A 154 -10.91 -15.97 13.12
N SER A 155 -11.79 -16.54 13.94
CA SER A 155 -11.96 -16.15 15.34
C SER A 155 -10.65 -16.18 16.15
N GLY A 156 -10.46 -15.13 16.95
CA GLY A 156 -9.29 -14.99 17.82
C GLY A 156 -7.99 -14.68 17.08
N SER A 157 -8.04 -14.27 15.81
CA SER A 157 -6.90 -13.65 15.15
C SER A 157 -6.57 -12.29 15.78
N VAL A 158 -5.35 -11.80 15.53
CA VAL A 158 -4.97 -10.43 15.92
C VAL A 158 -5.79 -9.36 15.20
N GLU A 159 -6.48 -9.73 14.12
CA GLU A 159 -7.30 -8.82 13.31
C GLU A 159 -8.75 -8.73 13.77
N ASP A 160 -9.21 -9.70 14.55
CA ASP A 160 -10.59 -9.79 15.05
C ASP A 160 -10.93 -8.66 16.04
N ASN A 161 -9.91 -8.17 16.76
CA ASN A 161 -10.05 -7.11 17.76
C ASN A 161 -9.70 -5.70 17.22
N LEU A 162 -9.31 -5.58 15.95
CA LEU A 162 -8.92 -4.29 15.38
C LEU A 162 -10.15 -3.46 15.03
N THR A 163 -10.07 -2.17 15.34
CA THR A 163 -11.18 -1.24 15.10
C THR A 163 -10.94 -0.37 13.87
N ALA A 164 -12.03 0.21 13.35
CA ALA A 164 -12.03 1.01 12.12
C ALA A 164 -11.04 2.20 12.13
N THR A 165 -10.60 2.65 13.31
CA THR A 165 -9.69 3.78 13.49
C THR A 165 -8.21 3.39 13.31
N ASP A 166 -7.88 2.11 13.38
CA ASP A 166 -6.48 1.63 13.37
C ASP A 166 -5.86 1.57 11.96
N GLY A 167 -6.67 1.74 10.90
CA GLY A 167 -6.24 1.70 9.49
C GLY A 167 -6.04 3.08 8.84
N GLY A 168 -6.26 4.17 9.58
CA GLY A 168 -6.36 5.53 9.02
C GLY A 168 -5.39 6.59 9.57
N LEU A 169 -4.47 6.23 10.47
CA LEU A 169 -3.62 7.21 11.16
C LEU A 169 -2.32 7.62 10.42
N SER A 170 -2.09 7.16 9.20
CA SER A 170 -0.98 7.62 8.35
C SER A 170 -1.44 8.63 7.29
N GLY A 171 -2.13 9.70 7.70
CA GLY A 171 -2.14 10.99 6.99
C GLY A 171 -2.45 10.98 5.48
N GLY A 172 -3.27 10.05 4.98
CA GLY A 172 -3.61 9.97 3.55
C GLY A 172 -2.45 9.55 2.63
N ALA A 173 -1.35 9.04 3.16
CA ALA A 173 -0.21 8.56 2.39
C ALA A 173 -0.40 7.09 1.94
N ALA A 174 0.09 6.74 0.77
CA ALA A 174 0.12 5.36 0.30
C ALA A 174 1.28 4.56 0.95
N PRO A 175 1.16 3.23 1.08
CA PRO A 175 2.20 2.40 1.70
C PRO A 175 3.57 2.56 1.03
N GLY A 176 4.57 2.93 1.83
CA GLY A 176 5.94 3.17 1.36
C GLY A 176 6.26 4.62 0.99
N GLU A 177 5.29 5.53 0.96
CA GLU A 177 5.56 6.97 0.90
C GLU A 177 6.16 7.47 2.23
N ALA A 178 5.63 7.00 3.37
CA ALA A 178 6.15 7.32 4.69
C ALA A 178 7.57 6.77 4.92
N SER A 179 7.87 5.59 4.37
CA SER A 179 9.19 4.93 4.47
C SER A 179 10.19 5.40 3.41
N GLY A 180 9.81 6.31 2.49
CA GLY A 180 10.64 6.72 1.35
C GLY A 180 10.95 5.59 0.36
N ALA A 181 10.20 4.50 0.42
CA ALA A 181 10.32 3.37 -0.50
C ALA A 181 9.69 3.68 -1.85
N ILE A 182 8.55 4.38 -1.85
CA ILE A 182 7.90 4.99 -3.00
C ILE A 182 8.14 6.50 -2.92
N ALA A 183 8.56 7.10 -4.03
CA ALA A 183 8.57 8.56 -4.12
C ALA A 183 7.11 9.03 -3.99
N PRO A 184 6.79 9.97 -3.08
CA PRO A 184 5.41 10.39 -2.87
C PRO A 184 4.78 10.72 -4.23
N ALA A 185 3.63 10.11 -4.51
CA ALA A 185 2.96 10.21 -5.79
C ALA A 185 2.59 11.66 -6.02
N SER A 186 3.51 12.43 -6.63
CA SER A 186 3.46 13.87 -6.83
C SER A 186 2.39 14.53 -5.95
N MET A 187 2.63 14.60 -4.63
CA MET A 187 1.89 15.54 -3.79
C MET A 187 1.89 16.83 -4.61
N GLY A 188 0.70 17.28 -5.05
CA GLY A 188 0.61 18.37 -6.03
C GLY A 188 1.53 19.48 -5.53
N LYS A 189 2.49 19.95 -6.34
CA LYS A 189 3.67 20.71 -5.89
C LYS A 189 3.39 21.69 -4.73
N GLN A 190 2.24 22.34 -4.74
CA GLN A 190 1.67 23.12 -3.64
C GLN A 190 1.70 22.46 -2.24
N GLU A 191 1.26 21.21 -2.07
CA GLU A 191 1.10 20.57 -0.76
C GLU A 191 2.45 20.23 -0.09
N ALA A 192 3.44 19.83 -0.90
CA ALA A 192 4.82 19.64 -0.43
C ALA A 192 5.49 20.99 -0.09
N LEU A 193 5.27 22.03 -0.92
CA LEU A 193 5.77 23.37 -0.64
C LEU A 193 5.18 23.93 0.65
N ASN A 194 3.87 23.77 0.89
CA ASN A 194 3.21 24.26 2.10
C ASN A 194 3.70 23.58 3.38
N ARG A 195 4.13 22.32 3.30
CA ARG A 195 4.56 21.54 4.48
C ARG A 195 6.02 21.78 4.86
N PHE A 196 6.90 21.99 3.89
CA PHE A 196 8.35 22.03 4.12
C PHE A 196 9.02 23.35 3.72
N THR A 197 8.29 24.28 3.12
CA THR A 197 8.82 25.59 2.71
C THR A 197 7.92 26.72 3.19
N VAL A 198 8.45 27.94 3.15
CA VAL A 198 7.69 29.15 3.44
C VAL A 198 7.62 29.97 2.17
N ASP A 199 6.41 30.28 1.70
CA ASP A 199 6.21 31.15 0.53
C ASP A 199 6.48 32.61 0.91
N LEU A 200 7.68 33.09 0.60
CA LEU A 200 8.08 34.47 0.83
C LEU A 200 7.34 35.46 -0.09
N THR A 201 6.85 35.02 -1.26
CA THR A 201 6.14 35.90 -2.20
C THR A 201 4.72 36.22 -1.71
N ASP A 202 4.05 35.23 -1.12
CA ASP A 202 2.72 35.44 -0.56
C ASP A 202 2.78 36.27 0.74
N LYS A 203 3.80 36.07 1.56
CA LYS A 203 4.07 36.93 2.73
C LYS A 203 4.35 38.38 2.33
N ALA A 204 5.14 38.60 1.27
CA ALA A 204 5.37 39.94 0.73
C ALA A 204 4.05 40.60 0.26
N ARG A 205 3.19 39.83 -0.44
CA ARG A 205 1.89 40.31 -0.92
C ARG A 205 0.93 40.67 0.21
N LYS A 206 0.98 39.94 1.33
CA LYS A 206 0.19 40.20 2.54
C LYS A 206 0.76 41.32 3.42
N GLY A 207 1.94 41.86 3.09
CA GLY A 207 2.61 42.90 3.89
C GLY A 207 3.20 42.38 5.20
N GLU A 208 3.41 41.07 5.32
CA GLU A 208 3.98 40.43 6.52
C GLU A 208 5.52 40.43 6.53
N LEU A 209 6.16 40.98 5.48
CA LEU A 209 7.61 41.14 5.41
C LEU A 209 8.00 42.60 5.67
N ASP A 210 8.95 42.78 6.58
CA ASP A 210 9.54 44.09 6.86
C ASP A 210 10.37 44.60 5.68
N PRO A 211 10.37 45.92 5.42
CA PRO A 211 11.18 46.51 4.36
C PRO A 211 12.67 46.38 4.66
N ILE A 212 13.45 46.00 3.66
CA ILE A 212 14.91 45.89 3.75
C ILE A 212 15.52 47.18 3.20
N VAL A 213 16.31 47.88 3.99
CA VAL A 213 16.96 49.14 3.61
C VAL A 213 18.46 48.94 3.44
N GLY A 214 19.04 49.51 2.37
CA GLY A 214 20.49 49.59 2.16
C GLY A 214 21.14 48.33 1.59
N ARG A 215 20.36 47.41 0.99
CA ARG A 215 20.85 46.20 0.31
C ARG A 215 20.46 46.14 -1.18
N ASP A 216 20.25 47.30 -1.80
CA ASP A 216 19.76 47.39 -3.18
C ASP A 216 20.76 46.81 -4.19
N GLU A 217 22.06 46.99 -3.97
CA GLU A 217 23.11 46.48 -4.85
C GLU A 217 23.20 44.95 -4.81
N GLU A 218 23.11 44.33 -3.63
CA GLU A 218 23.11 42.88 -3.48
C GLU A 218 21.85 42.25 -4.07
N ILE A 219 20.68 42.88 -3.86
CA ILE A 219 19.42 42.43 -4.44
C ILE A 219 19.50 42.47 -5.98
N ARG A 220 20.02 43.56 -6.56
CA ARG A 220 20.26 43.66 -8.01
C ARG A 220 21.22 42.60 -8.51
N GLN A 221 22.33 42.36 -7.80
CA GLN A 221 23.28 41.32 -8.16
C GLN A 221 22.64 39.93 -8.20
N VAL A 222 21.79 39.60 -7.22
CA VAL A 222 21.05 38.33 -7.20
C VAL A 222 20.09 38.24 -8.40
N VAL A 223 19.35 39.31 -8.71
CA VAL A 223 18.45 39.35 -9.87
C VAL A 223 19.24 39.13 -11.17
N ASP A 224 20.38 39.81 -11.34
CA ASP A 224 21.24 39.68 -12.51
C ASP A 224 21.77 38.26 -12.68
N ILE A 225 22.17 37.60 -11.59
CA ILE A 225 22.61 36.20 -11.60
C ILE A 225 21.46 35.28 -12.02
N LEU A 226 20.26 35.47 -11.44
CA LEU A 226 19.09 34.63 -11.72
C LEU A 226 18.56 34.81 -13.16
N MET A 227 18.76 35.98 -13.75
CA MET A 227 18.37 36.29 -15.13
C MET A 227 19.36 35.78 -16.20
N ARG A 228 20.50 35.19 -15.80
CA ARG A 228 21.45 34.61 -16.76
C ARG A 228 20.84 33.38 -17.43
N ARG A 229 20.49 33.52 -18.71
CA ARG A 229 20.15 32.40 -19.57
C ARG A 229 21.45 31.63 -19.89
N ARG A 230 21.62 30.43 -19.33
CA ARG A 230 22.69 29.50 -19.78
C ARG A 230 22.45 29.19 -21.26
N GLN A 231 23.37 29.59 -22.13
CA GLN A 231 23.57 28.95 -23.44
C GLN A 231 24.30 27.63 -23.23
#